data_AF-A0A7S7U2U9-F1
#
_entry.id   AF-A0A7S7U2U9-F1
#
_cell.length_a   1.000
_cell.length_b   1.000
_cell.length_c   1.000
_cell.angle_alpha   90.00
_cell.angle_beta   90.00
_cell.angle_gamma   90.00
#
_symmetry.space_group_name_H-M   'P 1'
#
loop_
_entity.id
_entity.type
_entity.pdbx_description
1 polymer ?
#
loop_
_entity_poly.entity_id
_entity_poly.type
_entity_poly.pdbx_seq_one_letter_code
_entity_poly.pdbx_strand_id
1 'polypeptide(L)' 'MADQLDDYMNAVASAMGLPLEDAWRPAVRANLEVALRLARLVDDFPLPDDVASAAVYST' A
#
# COMPACT_ATOMS: atom_id res chain seq x y z
N MET A 1 5.95 0.47 21.79
CA MET A 1 5.14 -0.27 20.80
C MET A 1 5.85 -0.11 19.48
N ALA A 2 6.07 -1.20 18.74
CA ALA A 2 6.52 -1.04 17.36
C ALA A 2 5.50 -0.14 16.63
N ASP A 3 6.01 0.71 15.74
CA ASP A 3 5.14 1.55 14.92
C ASP A 3 4.25 0.62 14.06
N GLN A 4 2.94 0.85 14.05
CA GLN A 4 1.99 0.04 13.27
C GLN A 4 2.38 -0.03 11.78
N LEU A 5 3.05 1.00 11.28
CA LEU A 5 3.57 1.03 9.91
C LEU A 5 4.75 0.06 9.72
N ASP A 6 5.64 -0.07 10.69
CA ASP A 6 6.77 -1.00 10.64
C ASP A 6 6.29 -2.45 10.70
N ASP A 7 5.28 -2.73 11.53
CA ASP A 7 4.65 -4.05 11.60
C ASP A 7 4.00 -4.43 10.26
N TYR A 8 3.28 -3.49 9.63
CA TYR A 8 2.70 -3.68 8.30
C TYR A 8 3.78 -3.92 7.24
N MET A 9 4.85 -3.12 7.23
CA MET A 9 5.98 -3.29 6.31
C MET A 9 6.60 -4.69 6.44
N ASN A 10 6.85 -5.17 7.66
CA ASN A 10 7.42 -6.49 7.89
C ASN A 10 6.49 -7.62 7.45
N ALA A 11 5.18 -7.50 7.73
CA ALA A 11 4.19 -8.50 7.32
C ALA A 11 4.10 -8.62 5.80
N VAL A 12 4.05 -7.48 5.09
CA VAL A 12 3.96 -7.44 3.62
C VAL A 12 5.25 -7.92 2.96
N ALA A 13 6.42 -7.50 3.46
CA ALA A 13 7.72 -7.98 3.01
C ALA A 13 7.84 -9.51 3.12
N SER A 14 7.40 -10.06 4.26
CA SER A 14 7.39 -11.50 4.48
C SER A 14 6.42 -12.23 3.55
N ALA A 15 5.19 -11.74 3.42
CA ALA A 15 4.17 -12.36 2.57
C ALA A 15 4.56 -12.39 1.09
N MET A 16 5.27 -11.36 0.61
CA MET A 16 5.71 -11.27 -0.78
C MET A 16 7.09 -11.91 -1.04
N GLY A 17 7.77 -12.39 0.01
CA GLY A 17 9.14 -12.92 -0.12
C GLY A 17 10.15 -11.86 -0.56
N LEU A 18 9.91 -10.58 -0.21
CA LEU A 18 10.79 -9.45 -0.54
C LEU A 18 11.54 -9.00 0.72
N PRO A 19 12.73 -9.54 1.01
CA PRO A 19 13.48 -9.16 2.20
C PRO A 19 13.87 -7.67 2.15
N LEU A 20 13.58 -6.96 3.24
CA LEU A 20 13.96 -5.55 3.40
C LEU A 20 15.30 -5.46 4.14
N GLU A 21 16.33 -5.06 3.41
CA GLU A 21 17.63 -4.72 3.98
C GLU A 21 17.51 -3.49 4.89
N ASP A 22 18.25 -3.48 6.00
CA ASP A 22 18.16 -2.41 7.00
C ASP A 22 18.48 -1.02 6.44
N ALA A 23 19.38 -0.96 5.45
CA ALA A 23 19.71 0.27 4.75
C ALA A 23 18.53 0.88 3.98
N TRP A 24 17.54 0.07 3.56
CA TRP A 24 16.40 0.52 2.77
C TRP A 24 15.16 0.84 3.61
N ARG A 25 15.07 0.30 4.83
CA ARG A 25 13.91 0.45 5.71
C ARG A 25 13.46 1.92 5.89
N PRO A 26 14.35 2.90 6.13
CA PRO A 26 13.93 4.28 6.29
C PRO A 26 13.26 4.85 5.03
N ALA A 27 13.80 4.52 3.85
CA ALA A 27 13.28 5.00 2.57
C ALA A 27 11.95 4.34 2.21
N VAL A 28 11.82 3.02 2.44
CA VAL A 28 10.55 2.30 2.21
C VAL A 28 9.46 2.84 3.13
N ARG A 29 9.76 3.06 4.41
CA ARG A 29 8.83 3.65 5.38
C ARG A 29 8.35 5.03 4.93
N ALA A 30 9.26 5.92 4.56
CA ALA A 30 8.91 7.28 4.11
C ALA A 30 8.04 7.26 2.84
N ASN A 31 8.36 6.41 1.85
CA ASN A 31 7.56 6.28 0.64
C ASN A 31 6.17 5.70 0.91
N LEU A 32 6.08 4.73 1.82
CA LEU A 32 4.81 4.13 2.21
C LEU A 32 3.91 5.13 2.93
N GLU A 33 4.45 5.96 3.83
CA GLU A 33 3.68 7.05 4.46
C GLU A 33 3.07 8.00 3.43
N VAL A 34 3.84 8.40 2.41
CA VAL A 34 3.36 9.27 1.34
C VAL A 34 2.29 8.56 0.51
N ALA A 35 2.51 7.31 0.13
CA ALA A 35 1.55 6.52 -0.64
C ALA A 35 0.22 6.35 0.11
N LEU A 36 0.24 6.09 1.42
CA LEU A 36 -0.97 5.97 2.24
C LEU A 36 -1.74 7.29 2.35
N ARG A 37 -1.04 8.44 2.43
CA ARG A 37 -1.69 9.76 2.38
C ARG A 37 -2.39 10.00 1.05
N LEU A 38 -1.76 9.61 -0.07
CA LEU A 38 -2.37 9.71 -1.39
C LEU A 38 -3.54 8.75 -1.56
N ALA A 39 -3.43 7.52 -1.06
CA ALA A 39 -4.50 6.52 -1.09
C ALA A 39 -5.75 7.02 -0.37
N ARG A 40 -5.60 7.76 0.74
CA ARG A 40 -6.74 8.34 1.45
C ARG A 40 -7.55 9.32 0.60
N LEU A 41 -6.89 10.09 -0.27
CA LEU A 41 -7.57 11.01 -1.20
C LEU A 41 -8.47 10.26 -2.19
N VAL A 42 -8.09 9.04 -2.56
CA VAL A 42 -8.86 8.18 -3.47
C VAL A 42 -9.96 7.44 -2.70
N ASP A 43 -9.67 6.95 -1.49
CA ASP A 43 -10.61 6.25 -0.62
C ASP A 43 -11.79 7.14 -0.17
N ASP A 44 -11.56 8.45 -0.07
CA ASP A 44 -12.63 9.43 0.21
C ASP A 44 -13.57 9.68 -0.98
N PHE A 45 -13.27 9.16 -2.18
CA PHE A 45 -14.14 9.27 -3.34
C PHE A 45 -15.22 8.16 -3.30
N PRO A 46 -16.52 8.49 -3.26
CA PRO A 46 -17.58 7.48 -3.21
C PRO A 46 -17.59 6.66 -4.49
N LEU A 47 -17.48 5.34 -4.36
CA LEU A 47 -17.50 4.38 -5.47
C LEU A 47 -18.76 3.50 -5.37
N PRO A 48 -19.78 3.74 -6.21
CA PRO A 48 -20.96 2.88 -6.29
C PRO A 48 -20.62 1.46 -6.76
N ASP A 49 -21.37 0.47 -6.27
CA ASP A 49 -21.16 -0.95 -6.58
C ASP A 49 -21.37 -1.32 -8.07
N ASP A 50 -22.12 -0.49 -8.82
CA ASP A 50 -22.39 -0.69 -10.24
C ASP A 50 -21.28 -0.13 -11.16
N VAL A 51 -20.26 0.53 -10.59
CA VAL A 51 -19.11 1.02 -11.35
C VAL A 51 -18.14 -0.12 -11.64
N ALA A 52 -17.94 -0.40 -12.93
CA ALA A 52 -16.93 -1.36 -13.38
C ALA A 52 -15.52 -0.76 -13.34
N SER A 53 -14.50 -1.64 -13.31
CA SER A 53 -13.10 -1.24 -13.51
C SER A 53 -12.92 -0.55 -14.86
N ALA A 54 -12.00 0.41 -14.93
CA ALA A 54 -11.67 1.08 -16.19
C ALA A 54 -11.17 0.11 -17.27
N ALA A 55 -10.55 -1.01 -16.87
CA ALA A 55 -10.11 -2.07 -17.77
C ALA A 55 -11.06 -3.28 -17.65
N VAL A 56 -11.98 -3.41 -18.61
CA VAL A 56 -12.86 -4.57 -18.75
C VAL A 56 -12.39 -5.42 -19.94
N TYR A 57 -12.26 -6.72 -19.73
CA TYR A 57 -11.93 -7.65 -20.80
C TYR A 57 -13.12 -7.83 -21.75
N SER A 58 -12.86 -7.77 -23.06
CA SER A 58 -13.81 -8.12 -24.12
C SER A 58 -13.17 -9.11 -25.09
N THR A 59 -13.92 -10.13 -25.48
CA THR A 59 -13.52 -11.18 -26.44
C THR A 59 -13.55 -10.69 -27.88
#